data_AF-D8J5W2-F1
#
_entry.id   AF-D8J5W2-F1
#
_cell.length_a   1.000
_cell.length_b   1.000
_cell.length_c   1.000
_cell.angle_alpha   90.00
_cell.angle_beta   90.00
_cell.angle_gamma   90.00
#
_symmetry.space_group_name_H-M   'P 1'
#
loop_
_entity.id
_entity.type
_entity.pdbx_description
1 polymer ?
#
loop_
_entity_poly.entity_id
_entity_poly.type
_entity_poly.pdbx_seq_one_letter_code
_entity_poly.pdbx_strand_id
1 'polypeptide(L)'
;MERAVSPVIGVVLLVACTVLLSATVGAMVLAYEPAEPASTVVVSGAVDADGNELTLILDRGGPLDTRELSVVVEVDGEPLETQPTVPAYSQSGFTGFPSGPFNAGTDPEWNRGESASLTVAKTTNGPQPVPGSSVEVRIYENDLPVATVEATAE
;
A
#
# COMPACT_ATOMS: atom_id res chain seq x y z
N MET A 1 -3.06 22.49 63.87
CA MET A 1 -2.16 21.46 63.30
C MET A 1 -2.44 21.40 61.80
N GLU A 2 -1.80 22.30 61.04
CA GLU A 2 -1.89 22.35 59.58
C GLU A 2 -0.77 21.49 59.00
N ARG A 3 -1.01 20.19 58.87
CA ARG A 3 -0.05 19.29 58.22
C ARG A 3 -0.74 18.15 57.50
N ALA A 4 -1.42 18.47 56.40
CA ALA A 4 -1.90 17.47 55.44
C ALA A 4 -2.13 18.02 54.02
N VAL A 5 -1.89 19.32 53.75
CA VAL A 5 -2.23 19.92 52.44
C VAL A 5 -1.10 19.77 51.42
N SER A 6 0.17 19.74 51.86
CA SER A 6 1.35 19.60 51.00
C SER A 6 1.43 18.25 50.24
N PRO A 7 1.13 17.09 50.84
CA PRO A 7 1.15 15.82 50.12
C PRO A 7 0.04 15.72 49.07
N VAL A 8 -1.18 16.15 49.41
CA VAL A 8 -2.34 16.03 48.51
C VAL A 8 -2.21 16.95 47.31
N ILE A 9 -1.79 18.21 47.53
CA ILE A 9 -1.51 19.15 46.43
C ILE A 9 -0.38 18.61 45.55
N GLY A 10 0.68 18.05 46.15
CA GLY A 10 1.77 17.42 45.40
C GLY A 10 1.29 16.26 44.53
N VAL A 11 0.42 15.40 45.05
CA VAL A 11 -0.16 14.27 44.29
C VAL A 11 -1.05 14.78 43.16
N VAL A 12 -1.91 15.78 43.40
CA VAL A 12 -2.78 16.35 42.35
C VAL A 12 -1.94 16.97 41.24
N LEU A 13 -0.90 17.73 41.58
CA LEU A 13 0.02 18.30 40.59
C LEU A 13 0.78 17.22 39.82
N LEU A 14 1.26 16.17 40.50
CA LEU A 14 1.94 15.05 39.86
C LEU A 14 1.02 14.35 38.85
N VAL A 15 -0.21 14.04 39.25
CA VAL A 15 -1.21 13.40 38.37
C VAL A 15 -1.52 14.30 37.17
N ALA A 16 -1.73 15.60 37.39
CA ALA A 16 -1.98 16.54 36.30
C ALA A 16 -0.81 16.57 35.30
N CYS A 17 0.44 16.62 35.78
CA CYS A 17 1.62 16.53 34.92
C CYS A 17 1.69 15.20 34.15
N THR A 18 1.43 14.07 34.80
CA THR A 18 1.43 12.76 34.12
C THR A 18 0.37 12.67 33.04
N VAL A 19 -0.84 13.18 33.28
CA VAL A 19 -1.92 13.19 32.29
C VAL A 19 -1.55 14.06 31.09
N LEU A 20 -0.98 15.24 31.32
CA LEU A 20 -0.52 16.12 30.24
C LEU A 20 0.61 15.48 29.41
N LEU A 21 1.61 14.89 30.07
CA LEU A 21 2.68 14.18 29.37
C LEU A 21 2.13 13.00 28.56
N SER A 22 1.24 12.19 29.13
CA SER A 22 0.60 11.08 28.43
C SER A 22 -0.19 11.55 27.21
N ALA A 23 -0.93 12.67 27.32
CA ALA A 23 -1.67 13.23 26.20
C ALA A 23 -0.74 13.70 25.08
N THR A 24 0.38 14.35 25.42
CA THR A 24 1.37 14.79 24.40
C THR A 24 2.03 13.61 23.69
N VAL A 25 2.44 12.57 24.42
CA VAL A 25 3.01 11.36 23.83
C VAL A 25 1.96 10.65 22.95
N GLY A 26 0.73 10.53 23.44
CA GLY A 26 -0.36 9.93 22.66
C GLY A 26 -0.65 10.70 21.36
N ALA A 27 -0.67 12.03 21.41
CA ALA A 27 -0.84 12.86 20.22
C ALA A 27 0.31 12.69 19.21
N MET A 28 1.56 12.60 19.69
CA MET A 28 2.73 12.39 18.82
C MET A 28 2.69 11.03 18.13
N VAL A 29 2.21 9.98 18.82
CA VAL A 29 2.04 8.65 18.22
C VAL A 29 0.94 8.65 17.16
N LEU A 30 -0.19 9.32 17.42
CA LEU A 30 -1.28 9.43 16.44
C LEU A 30 -0.90 10.27 15.20
N ALA A 31 0.03 11.21 15.36
CA ALA A 31 0.58 12.03 14.27
C ALA A 31 1.85 11.44 13.65
N TYR A 32 2.29 10.26 14.10
CA TYR A 32 3.49 9.64 13.57
C TYR A 32 3.16 8.89 12.28
N GLU A 33 3.59 9.46 11.16
CA GLU A 33 3.65 8.78 9.87
C GLU A 33 5.11 8.31 9.67
N PRO A 34 5.38 6.99 9.61
CA PRO A 34 6.71 6.49 9.30
C PRO A 34 7.16 7.05 7.96
N ALA A 35 8.35 7.64 7.90
CA ALA A 35 8.93 8.03 6.62
C ALA A 35 9.19 6.77 5.78
N GLU A 36 8.60 6.68 4.59
CA GLU A 36 8.90 5.60 3.64
C GLU A 36 10.39 5.67 3.29
N PRO A 37 11.14 4.55 3.43
CA PRO A 37 12.52 4.52 2.97
C PRO A 37 12.55 4.84 1.47
N ALA A 38 13.50 5.68 1.04
CA ALA A 38 13.67 5.98 -0.37
C ALA A 38 13.93 4.68 -1.13
N SER A 39 12.93 4.19 -1.86
CA SER A 39 13.07 2.92 -2.57
C SER A 39 14.13 3.04 -3.67
N THR A 40 14.98 2.00 -3.76
CA THR A 40 15.93 1.84 -4.87
C THR A 40 15.23 1.41 -6.17
N VAL A 41 13.99 0.94 -6.05
CA VAL A 41 13.12 0.49 -7.13
C VAL A 41 12.16 1.61 -7.50
N VAL A 42 12.01 1.86 -8.79
CA VAL A 42 11.01 2.81 -9.32
C VAL A 42 10.14 2.06 -10.29
N VAL A 43 8.83 2.07 -10.03
CA VAL A 43 7.80 1.49 -10.88
C VAL A 43 6.85 2.61 -11.28
N SER A 44 6.52 2.69 -12.57
CA SER A 44 5.43 3.54 -13.06
C SER A 44 4.18 2.70 -13.34
N GLY A 45 3.02 3.34 -13.27
CA GLY A 45 1.74 2.70 -13.48
C GLY A 45 0.83 3.49 -14.41
N ALA A 46 -0.02 2.78 -15.12
CA ALA A 46 -1.12 3.33 -15.91
C ALA A 46 -2.39 2.50 -15.66
N VAL A 47 -3.54 3.16 -15.66
CA VAL A 47 -4.83 2.52 -15.44
C VAL A 47 -5.80 2.91 -16.56
N ASP A 48 -6.23 1.92 -17.33
CA ASP A 48 -7.31 2.04 -18.32
C ASP A 48 -8.65 1.78 -17.62
N ALA A 49 -9.48 2.82 -17.46
CA ALA A 49 -10.78 2.70 -16.81
C ALA A 49 -11.83 2.01 -17.68
N ASP A 50 -11.70 2.06 -19.02
CA ASP A 50 -12.60 1.35 -19.92
C ASP A 50 -12.35 -0.16 -19.86
N GLY A 51 -11.08 -0.55 -19.78
CA GLY A 51 -10.63 -1.95 -19.67
C GLY A 51 -10.61 -2.51 -18.26
N ASN A 52 -10.56 -1.66 -17.23
CA ASN A 52 -10.13 -1.97 -15.86
C ASN A 52 -8.72 -2.58 -15.79
N GLU A 53 -7.84 -2.20 -16.70
CA GLU A 53 -6.50 -2.75 -16.78
C GLU A 53 -5.50 -1.86 -16.03
N LEU A 54 -4.80 -2.45 -15.06
CA LEU A 54 -3.64 -1.87 -14.41
C LEU A 54 -2.39 -2.39 -15.10
N THR A 55 -1.54 -1.50 -15.60
CA THR A 55 -0.23 -1.81 -16.16
C THR A 55 0.86 -1.17 -15.31
N LEU A 56 1.88 -1.94 -14.97
CA LEU A 56 3.05 -1.49 -14.20
C LEU A 56 4.33 -1.74 -14.98
N ILE A 57 5.29 -0.83 -14.89
CA ILE A 57 6.59 -0.91 -15.60
C ILE A 57 7.73 -0.69 -14.61
N LEU A 58 8.72 -1.59 -14.59
CA LEU A 58 9.92 -1.43 -13.77
C LEU A 58 10.91 -0.46 -14.42
N ASP A 59 10.93 0.81 -13.99
CA ASP A 59 11.78 1.84 -14.59
C ASP A 59 13.23 1.82 -14.07
N ARG A 60 13.41 1.58 -12.76
CA ARG A 60 14.72 1.51 -12.10
C ARG A 60 14.71 0.49 -10.97
N GLY A 61 15.89 0.02 -10.63
CA GLY A 61 16.10 -1.06 -9.66
C GLY A 61 16.89 -2.23 -10.26
N GLY A 62 17.12 -3.23 -9.43
CA GLY A 62 17.48 -4.59 -9.87
C GLY A 62 16.24 -5.38 -10.27
N PRO A 63 16.41 -6.58 -10.85
CA PRO A 63 15.29 -7.47 -11.15
C PRO A 63 14.54 -7.86 -9.88
N LEU A 64 13.22 -8.03 -9.99
CA LEU A 64 12.35 -8.49 -8.90
C LEU A 64 11.81 -9.88 -9.23
N ASP A 65 11.85 -10.82 -8.29
CA ASP A 65 11.21 -12.13 -8.46
C ASP A 65 9.74 -12.04 -8.06
N THR A 66 8.82 -12.13 -9.02
CA THR A 66 7.38 -11.97 -8.74
C THR A 66 6.84 -13.01 -7.75
N ARG A 67 7.53 -14.14 -7.56
CA ARG A 67 7.15 -15.17 -6.57
C ARG A 67 7.39 -14.75 -5.13
N GLU A 68 8.22 -13.73 -4.93
CA GLU A 68 8.50 -13.14 -3.62
C GLU A 68 7.72 -11.83 -3.40
N LEU A 69 6.92 -11.42 -4.39
CA LEU A 69 6.16 -10.19 -4.33
C LEU A 69 4.75 -10.37 -3.77
N SER A 70 4.32 -9.38 -3.02
CA SER A 70 2.91 -9.14 -2.70
C SER A 70 2.50 -7.79 -3.25
N VAL A 71 1.33 -7.73 -3.89
CA VAL A 71 0.80 -6.51 -4.51
C VAL A 71 -0.51 -6.16 -3.84
N VAL A 72 -0.63 -4.90 -3.40
CA VAL A 72 -1.84 -4.34 -2.79
C VAL A 72 -2.31 -3.18 -3.65
N VAL A 73 -3.59 -3.20 -4.01
CA VAL A 73 -4.24 -2.20 -4.86
C VAL A 73 -5.39 -1.55 -4.10
N GLU A 74 -5.43 -0.22 -4.15
CA GLU A 74 -6.50 0.62 -3.62
C GLU A 74 -7.01 1.55 -4.72
N VAL A 75 -8.32 1.80 -4.74
CA VAL A 75 -8.96 2.80 -5.62
C VAL A 75 -9.66 3.81 -4.74
N ASP A 76 -9.32 5.09 -4.92
CA ASP A 76 -9.77 6.22 -4.10
C ASP A 76 -9.57 5.99 -2.59
N GLY A 77 -8.48 5.30 -2.23
CA GLY A 77 -8.12 4.97 -0.85
C GLY A 77 -8.92 3.80 -0.24
N GLU A 78 -9.72 3.09 -1.04
CA GLU A 78 -10.42 1.88 -0.61
C GLU A 78 -9.75 0.64 -1.26
N PRO A 79 -9.30 -0.34 -0.45
CA PRO A 79 -8.64 -1.53 -0.98
C PRO A 79 -9.60 -2.38 -1.80
N LEU A 80 -9.07 -2.99 -2.87
CA LEU A 80 -9.83 -4.01 -3.60
C LEU A 80 -10.33 -5.12 -2.67
N GLU A 81 -11.58 -5.53 -2.84
CA GLU A 81 -12.23 -6.65 -2.14
C GLU A 81 -11.44 -7.94 -2.31
N THR A 82 -10.86 -8.15 -3.50
CA THR A 82 -9.91 -9.23 -3.78
C THR A 82 -8.60 -8.64 -4.29
N GLN A 83 -7.54 -8.82 -3.51
CA GLN A 83 -6.19 -8.38 -3.85
C GLN A 83 -5.52 -9.35 -4.83
N PRO A 84 -4.67 -8.83 -5.75
CA PRO A 84 -4.00 -9.67 -6.71
C PRO A 84 -2.96 -10.56 -6.03
N THR A 85 -2.98 -11.85 -6.38
CA THR A 85 -1.86 -12.77 -6.14
C THR A 85 -0.99 -12.79 -7.40
N VAL A 86 0.30 -12.54 -7.25
CA VAL A 86 1.27 -12.62 -8.35
C VAL A 86 2.41 -13.56 -7.97
N PRO A 87 2.96 -14.34 -8.93
CA PRO A 87 2.43 -14.54 -10.27
C PRO A 87 1.18 -15.45 -10.24
N ALA A 88 0.29 -15.30 -11.23
CA ALA A 88 -0.90 -16.15 -11.39
C ALA A 88 -1.18 -16.49 -12.85
N TYR A 89 -1.83 -17.62 -13.10
CA TYR A 89 -2.46 -17.88 -14.42
C TYR A 89 -3.77 -17.12 -14.51
N SER A 90 -4.67 -17.39 -13.56
CA SER A 90 -5.98 -16.77 -13.43
C SER A 90 -6.36 -16.76 -11.95
N GLN A 91 -7.16 -15.81 -11.52
CA GLN A 91 -7.50 -15.61 -10.12
C GLN A 91 -8.89 -14.99 -9.98
N SER A 92 -9.56 -15.27 -8.86
CA SER A 92 -10.86 -14.66 -8.54
C SER A 92 -10.73 -13.15 -8.44
N GLY A 93 -11.77 -12.42 -8.85
CA GLY A 93 -11.77 -10.95 -8.83
C GLY A 93 -10.98 -10.28 -9.96
N PHE A 94 -10.38 -11.07 -10.86
CA PHE A 94 -9.67 -10.58 -12.05
C PHE A 94 -10.16 -11.31 -13.30
N THR A 95 -10.05 -10.67 -14.46
CA THR A 95 -10.50 -11.22 -15.75
C THR A 95 -9.31 -11.47 -16.67
N GLY A 96 -9.34 -12.57 -17.42
CA GLY A 96 -8.25 -12.96 -18.31
C GLY A 96 -7.03 -13.49 -17.55
N PHE A 97 -5.91 -13.52 -18.26
CA PHE A 97 -4.61 -13.90 -17.71
C PHE A 97 -3.82 -12.61 -17.44
N PRO A 98 -3.09 -12.49 -16.31
CA PRO A 98 -2.10 -11.43 -16.15
C PRO A 98 -1.09 -11.45 -17.31
N SER A 99 -0.42 -10.34 -17.56
CA SER A 99 0.62 -10.24 -18.59
C SER A 99 2.01 -10.05 -17.99
N GLY A 100 3.03 -10.30 -18.80
CA GLY A 100 4.43 -10.20 -18.39
C GLY A 100 4.73 -11.06 -17.15
N PRO A 101 5.66 -10.62 -16.28
CA PRO A 101 6.10 -11.36 -15.10
C PRO A 101 5.01 -11.69 -14.07
N PHE A 102 3.85 -11.03 -14.14
CA PHE A 102 2.70 -11.38 -13.29
C PHE A 102 1.99 -12.66 -13.76
N ASN A 103 2.26 -13.13 -14.99
CA ASN A 103 1.74 -14.39 -15.50
C ASN A 103 2.61 -15.57 -15.07
N ALA A 104 2.05 -16.52 -14.33
CA ALA A 104 2.76 -17.72 -13.86
C ALA A 104 3.23 -18.66 -14.98
N GLY A 105 2.78 -18.46 -16.21
CA GLY A 105 3.25 -19.16 -17.41
C GLY A 105 4.46 -18.53 -18.09
N THR A 106 5.01 -17.44 -17.54
CA THR A 106 6.13 -16.69 -18.12
C THR A 106 7.33 -16.65 -17.15
N ASP A 107 8.39 -15.93 -17.52
CA ASP A 107 9.54 -15.73 -16.64
C ASP A 107 9.12 -14.87 -15.43
N PRO A 108 9.28 -15.35 -14.18
CA PRO A 108 8.91 -14.58 -12.99
C PRO A 108 9.90 -13.44 -12.67
N GLU A 109 11.05 -13.35 -13.36
CA GLU A 109 12.00 -12.27 -13.13
C GLU A 109 11.55 -10.98 -13.85
N TRP A 110 11.00 -10.04 -13.09
CA TRP A 110 10.59 -8.75 -13.61
C TRP A 110 11.79 -7.83 -13.82
N ASN A 111 12.10 -7.57 -15.08
CA ASN A 111 13.28 -6.84 -15.50
C ASN A 111 12.99 -5.37 -15.85
N ARG A 112 14.03 -4.54 -15.86
CA ARG A 112 13.89 -3.12 -16.17
C ARG A 112 13.32 -2.91 -17.58
N GLY A 113 12.31 -2.05 -17.68
CA GLY A 113 11.60 -1.72 -18.92
C GLY A 113 10.53 -2.74 -19.31
N GLU A 114 10.38 -3.82 -18.54
CA GLU A 114 9.33 -4.81 -18.75
C GLU A 114 8.03 -4.36 -18.08
N SER A 115 6.90 -4.65 -18.73
CA SER A 115 5.56 -4.36 -18.25
C SER A 115 4.88 -5.61 -17.71
N ALA A 116 4.18 -5.47 -16.58
CA ALA A 116 3.26 -6.45 -16.05
C ALA A 116 1.86 -5.84 -15.95
N SER A 117 0.81 -6.56 -16.35
CA SER A 117 -0.56 -6.06 -16.25
C SER A 117 -1.54 -7.08 -15.67
N LEU A 118 -2.63 -6.56 -15.13
CA LEU A 118 -3.77 -7.32 -14.63
C LEU A 118 -5.06 -6.54 -14.86
N THR A 119 -6.18 -7.26 -15.00
CA THR A 119 -7.49 -6.64 -15.28
C THR A 119 -8.46 -6.94 -14.15
N VAL A 120 -8.94 -5.91 -13.46
CA VAL A 120 -9.91 -6.06 -12.36
C VAL A 120 -11.26 -6.47 -12.93
N ALA A 121 -11.85 -7.55 -12.42
CA ALA A 121 -13.13 -8.04 -12.91
C ALA A 121 -14.25 -7.03 -12.60
N LYS A 122 -15.03 -6.67 -13.63
CA LYS A 122 -16.09 -5.64 -13.55
C LYS A 122 -17.23 -5.96 -12.58
N THR A 123 -17.48 -7.24 -12.33
CA THR A 123 -18.68 -7.72 -11.61
C THR A 123 -18.39 -8.50 -10.34
N THR A 124 -17.15 -8.89 -10.10
CA THR A 124 -16.76 -9.79 -9.01
C THR A 124 -15.64 -9.26 -8.13
N ASN A 125 -15.25 -8.01 -8.35
CA ASN A 125 -14.31 -7.28 -7.51
C ASN A 125 -14.73 -5.82 -7.47
N GLY A 126 -14.15 -5.05 -6.57
CA GLY A 126 -14.40 -3.64 -6.40
C GLY A 126 -13.50 -3.10 -5.31
N PRO A 127 -13.44 -1.78 -5.09
CA PRO A 127 -14.00 -0.71 -5.92
C PRO A 127 -13.50 -0.74 -7.38
N GLN A 128 -14.29 -0.19 -8.29
CA GLN A 128 -14.00 -0.16 -9.73
C GLN A 128 -13.27 1.15 -10.08
N PRO A 129 -12.11 1.12 -10.76
CA PRO A 129 -11.50 2.33 -11.27
C PRO A 129 -12.39 2.91 -12.37
N VAL A 130 -12.87 4.14 -12.18
CA VAL A 130 -13.57 4.93 -13.18
C VAL A 130 -12.70 6.12 -13.61
N PRO A 131 -12.95 6.75 -14.77
CA PRO A 131 -12.14 7.89 -15.20
C PRO A 131 -12.01 8.97 -14.11
N GLY A 132 -10.78 9.32 -13.76
CA GLY A 132 -10.42 10.26 -12.70
C GLY A 132 -10.18 9.65 -11.32
N SER A 133 -10.40 8.34 -11.12
CA SER A 133 -10.10 7.67 -9.84
C SER A 133 -8.58 7.68 -9.58
N SER A 134 -8.19 7.85 -8.32
CA SER A 134 -6.81 7.63 -7.89
C SER A 134 -6.62 6.15 -7.59
N VAL A 135 -5.62 5.52 -8.20
CA VAL A 135 -5.26 4.13 -7.97
C VAL A 135 -3.87 4.09 -7.37
N GLU A 136 -3.77 3.52 -6.17
CA GLU A 136 -2.52 3.27 -5.49
C GLU A 136 -2.18 1.78 -5.57
N VAL A 137 -0.94 1.48 -5.95
CA VAL A 137 -0.41 0.12 -5.97
C VAL A 137 0.85 0.06 -5.13
N ARG A 138 0.79 -0.69 -4.03
CA ARG A 138 1.93 -0.98 -3.17
C ARG A 138 2.48 -2.36 -3.46
N ILE A 139 3.78 -2.42 -3.67
CA ILE A 139 4.52 -3.64 -3.99
C ILE A 139 5.46 -3.92 -2.82
N TYR A 140 5.39 -5.14 -2.30
CA TYR A 140 6.21 -5.64 -1.22
C TYR A 140 7.04 -6.81 -1.71
N GLU A 141 8.29 -6.90 -1.29
CA GLU A 141 9.13 -8.08 -1.44
C GLU A 141 9.40 -8.65 -0.05
N ASN A 142 9.01 -9.89 0.22
CA ASN A 142 9.15 -10.51 1.55
C ASN A 142 8.62 -9.61 2.70
N ASP A 143 7.41 -9.05 2.52
CA ASP A 143 6.72 -8.10 3.42
C ASP A 143 7.38 -6.72 3.59
N LEU A 144 8.47 -6.43 2.88
CA LEU A 144 9.12 -5.12 2.88
C LEU A 144 8.61 -4.28 1.71
N PRO A 145 8.14 -3.03 1.94
CA PRO A 145 7.70 -2.18 0.84
C PRO A 145 8.87 -1.85 -0.08
N VAL A 146 8.72 -2.14 -1.37
CA VAL A 146 9.73 -1.87 -2.41
C VAL A 146 9.26 -0.86 -3.45
N ALA A 147 7.95 -0.64 -3.63
CA ALA A 147 7.47 0.46 -4.47
C ALA A 147 6.04 0.84 -4.09
N THR A 148 5.75 2.14 -4.21
CA THR A 148 4.40 2.69 -4.17
C THR A 148 4.18 3.42 -5.49
N VAL A 149 3.11 3.08 -6.19
CA VAL A 149 2.77 3.62 -7.50
C VAL A 149 1.41 4.29 -7.40
N GLU A 150 1.35 5.58 -7.70
CA GLU A 150 0.10 6.32 -7.83
C GLU A 150 -0.18 6.57 -9.32
N ALA A 151 -1.39 6.24 -9.77
CA ALA A 151 -1.86 6.49 -11.12
C ALA A 151 -3.30 7.03 -11.10
N THR A 152 -3.64 7.82 -12.11
CA THR A 152 -5.04 8.23 -12.35
C THR A 152 -5.62 7.33 -13.43
N ALA A 153 -6.83 6.81 -13.20
CA ALA A 153 -7.55 6.04 -14.19
C ALA A 153 -8.04 6.95 -15.33
N GLU A 154 -7.70 6.61 -16.58
CA GLU A 154 -8.07 7.37 -17.79
C GLU A 154 -9.14 6.66 -18.61
#